data_AF-A0A2E8IGX8-F1
#
_entry.id   AF-A0A2E8IGX8-F1
#
_cell.length_a   1.000
_cell.length_b   1.000
_cell.length_c   1.000
_cell.angle_alpha   90.00
_cell.angle_beta   90.00
_cell.angle_gamma   90.00
#
_symmetry.space_group_name_H-M   'P 1'
#
loop_
_entity.id
_entity.type
_entity.pdbx_description
1 polymer ?
#
loop_
_entity_poly.entity_id
_entity_poly.type
_entity_poly.pdbx_seq_one_letter_code
_entity_poly.pdbx_strand_id
1 'polypeptide(L)'
;MDVISSLKWRYATKKFDADKLLTEEKLDILKEAFNLTATSYGLQPVRMVVVSDKALQQRLKEAAMNQSQVLDASHVLIICVERKV
;
A
#
# COMPACT_ATOMS: atom_id res chain seq x y z
N MET A 1 18.18 -8.49 -8.80
CA MET A 1 17.30 -8.27 -9.97
C MET A 1 17.38 -6.81 -10.31
N ASP A 2 17.49 -6.44 -11.59
CA ASP A 2 17.42 -5.04 -11.99
C ASP A 2 15.95 -4.54 -11.99
N VAL A 3 15.76 -3.23 -12.15
CA VAL A 3 14.45 -2.59 -12.09
C VAL A 3 13.51 -3.11 -13.19
N ILE A 4 13.98 -3.28 -14.43
CA ILE A 4 13.14 -3.71 -15.54
C ILE A 4 12.67 -5.15 -15.33
N SER A 5 13.56 -6.03 -14.87
CA SER A 5 13.19 -7.41 -14.54
C SER A 5 12.16 -7.48 -13.41
N SER A 6 12.32 -6.65 -12.36
CA SER A 6 11.37 -6.60 -11.24
C SER A 6 9.99 -6.11 -11.67
N LEU A 7 9.93 -5.09 -12.54
CA LEU A 7 8.69 -4.54 -13.08
C LEU A 7 7.96 -5.50 -14.02
N LYS A 8 8.67 -6.39 -14.71
CA LYS A 8 8.08 -7.47 -15.52
C LYS A 8 7.54 -8.62 -14.66
N TRP A 9 8.22 -8.93 -13.56
CA TRP A 9 7.86 -10.05 -12.68
C TRP A 9 6.64 -9.75 -11.79
N ARG A 10 6.40 -8.48 -11.43
CA ARG A 10 5.30 -8.12 -10.53
C ARG A 10 3.94 -8.61 -11.05
N TYR A 11 3.07 -9.00 -10.13
CA TYR A 11 1.69 -9.37 -10.42
C TYR A 11 0.78 -9.01 -9.24
N ALA A 12 -0.54 -9.05 -9.44
CA ALA A 12 -1.51 -8.76 -8.38
C ALA A 12 -1.73 -9.99 -7.47
N THR A 13 -1.11 -9.99 -6.30
CA THR A 13 -1.36 -11.00 -5.25
C THR A 13 -2.73 -10.79 -4.60
N LYS A 14 -3.53 -11.85 -4.49
CA LYS A 14 -4.88 -11.81 -3.88
C LYS A 14 -5.02 -12.64 -2.61
N LYS A 15 -4.01 -13.43 -2.26
CA LYS A 15 -3.99 -14.23 -1.04
C LYS A 15 -2.75 -13.86 -0.24
N PHE A 16 -2.97 -13.48 1.01
CA PHE A 16 -1.92 -13.11 1.94
C PHE A 16 -1.95 -14.06 3.13
N ASP A 17 -0.79 -14.19 3.76
CA ASP A 17 -0.65 -14.88 5.04
C ASP A 17 -0.95 -13.86 6.15
N ALA A 18 -2.08 -14.04 6.84
CA ALA A 18 -2.59 -13.07 7.82
C ALA A 18 -1.70 -12.93 9.06
N ASP A 19 -0.86 -13.93 9.34
CA ASP A 19 0.04 -13.96 10.49
C ASP A 19 1.42 -13.36 10.16
N LYS A 20 1.71 -13.13 8.86
CA LYS A 20 2.98 -12.51 8.44
C LYS A 20 2.89 -10.99 8.43
N LEU A 21 3.62 -10.38 9.35
CA LEU A 21 3.78 -8.93 9.41
C LEU A 21 5.07 -8.48 8.69
N LEU A 22 4.99 -7.32 8.03
CA LEU A 22 6.19 -6.64 7.53
C LEU A 22 6.93 -6.00 8.71
N THR A 23 8.26 -6.00 8.64
CA THR A 23 9.08 -5.25 9.60
C THR A 23 9.02 -3.75 9.29
N GLU A 24 9.35 -2.92 10.27
CA GLU A 24 9.35 -1.46 10.10
C GLU A 24 10.33 -1.01 9.01
N GLU A 25 11.50 -1.62 8.91
CA GLU A 25 12.52 -1.26 7.91
C GLU A 25 12.02 -1.48 6.48
N LYS A 26 11.28 -2.57 6.25
CA LYS A 26 10.66 -2.84 4.95
C LYS A 26 9.58 -1.83 4.63
N LEU A 27 8.80 -1.42 5.63
CA LEU A 27 7.76 -0.43 5.47
C LEU A 27 8.36 0.95 5.17
N ASP A 28 9.49 1.29 5.79
CA ASP A 28 10.19 2.56 5.57
C ASP A 28 10.76 2.66 4.15
N ILE A 29 11.32 1.56 3.61
CA ILE A 29 11.71 1.50 2.19
C ILE A 29 10.52 1.83 1.28
N LEU A 30 9.32 1.31 1.58
CA LEU A 30 8.12 1.61 0.78
C LEU A 30 7.68 3.08 0.90
N LYS A 31 7.74 3.66 2.10
CA LYS A 31 7.43 5.07 2.34
C LYS A 31 8.39 5.98 1.60
N GLU A 32 9.69 5.69 1.67
CA GLU A 32 10.73 6.47 1.01
C GLU A 32 10.60 6.38 -0.51
N ALA A 33 10.41 5.18 -1.05
CA ALA A 33 10.17 4.98 -2.48
C ALA A 33 8.92 5.74 -2.98
N PHE A 34 7.84 5.75 -2.19
CA PHE A 34 6.65 6.55 -2.49
C PHE A 34 6.97 8.06 -2.53
N ASN A 35 7.69 8.58 -1.54
CA ASN A 35 8.08 10.00 -1.49
C ASN A 35 9.00 10.41 -2.65
N LEU A 36 9.88 9.51 -3.10
CA LEU A 36 10.81 9.75 -4.20
C LEU A 36 10.18 9.52 -5.59
N THR A 37 8.93 9.04 -5.65
CA THR A 37 8.24 8.82 -6.92
C THR A 37 8.01 10.15 -7.64
N ALA A 38 8.35 10.20 -8.93
CA ALA A 38 8.17 11.40 -9.74
C ALA A 38 6.69 11.82 -9.78
N THR A 39 6.44 13.11 -9.60
CA THR A 39 5.11 13.71 -9.70
C THR A 39 5.16 14.93 -10.61
N SER A 40 4.01 15.32 -11.17
CA SER A 40 3.93 16.48 -12.06
C SER A 40 4.51 17.72 -11.36
N TYR A 41 5.49 18.37 -11.98
CA TYR A 41 6.23 19.51 -11.43
C TYR A 41 6.82 19.29 -10.01
N GLY A 42 6.96 18.04 -9.56
CA GLY A 42 7.38 17.72 -8.19
C GLY A 42 6.36 18.10 -7.10
N LEU A 43 5.09 18.31 -7.46
CA LEU A 43 4.05 18.84 -6.56
C LEU A 43 3.64 17.89 -5.44
N GLN A 44 3.89 16.59 -5.59
CA GLN A 44 3.48 15.55 -4.63
C GLN A 44 1.99 15.67 -4.20
N PRO A 45 1.03 15.64 -5.14
CA PRO A 45 -0.39 15.94 -4.88
C PRO A 45 -1.15 14.81 -4.18
N VAL A 46 -0.45 13.73 -3.79
CA VAL A 46 -1.03 12.55 -3.16
C VAL A 46 -0.49 12.37 -1.75
N ARG A 47 -1.25 11.67 -0.92
CA ARG A 47 -0.85 11.21 0.41
C ARG A 47 -1.06 9.71 0.50
N MET A 48 -0.17 9.01 1.17
CA MET A 48 -0.30 7.58 1.45
C MET A 48 -0.62 7.39 2.93
N VAL A 49 -1.77 6.80 3.23
CA VAL A 49 -2.15 6.38 4.58
C VAL A 49 -1.81 4.91 4.73
N VAL A 50 -1.06 4.58 5.77
CA VAL A 50 -0.66 3.20 6.09
C VAL A 50 -1.56 2.67 7.19
N VAL A 51 -2.29 1.58 6.92
CA VAL A 51 -3.21 0.96 7.89
C VAL A 51 -2.77 -0.47 8.21
N SER A 52 -2.46 -0.75 9.48
CA SER A 52 -2.13 -2.10 10.00
C SER A 52 -3.09 -2.60 11.07
N ASP A 53 -4.00 -1.75 11.57
CA ASP A 53 -5.00 -2.15 12.56
C ASP A 53 -6.02 -3.12 11.94
N LYS A 54 -6.10 -4.34 12.50
CA LYS A 54 -6.96 -5.40 11.97
C LYS A 54 -8.45 -5.12 12.10
N ALA A 55 -8.89 -4.41 13.14
CA ALA A 55 -10.28 -4.03 13.30
C ALA A 55 -10.69 -2.97 12.25
N LEU A 56 -9.80 -2.04 11.94
CA LEU A 56 -10.00 -1.07 10.86
C LEU A 56 -9.95 -1.74 9.49
N GLN A 57 -9.02 -2.67 9.25
CA GLN A 57 -8.97 -3.45 8.00
C GLN A 57 -10.23 -4.28 7.78
N GLN A 58 -10.83 -4.84 8.83
CA GLN A 58 -12.12 -5.54 8.75
C GLN A 58 -13.24 -4.61 8.25
N ARG A 59 -13.33 -3.38 8.79
CA ARG A 59 -14.29 -2.36 8.32
C ARG A 59 -14.00 -1.93 6.88
N LEU A 60 -12.71 -1.81 6.52
CA LEU A 60 -12.31 -1.48 5.15
C LEU A 60 -12.67 -2.59 4.16
N LYS A 61 -12.55 -3.86 4.54
CA LYS A 61 -12.95 -5.01 3.71
C LYS A 61 -14.43 -4.92 3.31
N GLU A 62 -15.31 -4.54 4.24
CA GLU A 62 -16.74 -4.35 3.96
C GLU A 62 -16.96 -3.24 2.91
N ALA A 63 -16.26 -2.10 3.07
CA ALA A 63 -16.28 -1.01 2.10
C ALA A 63 -15.61 -1.36 0.75
N ALA A 64 -14.71 -2.33 0.75
CA ALA A 64 -13.96 -2.81 -0.41
C ALA A 64 -14.60 -4.05 -1.06
N MET A 65 -15.94 -4.17 -1.03
CA MET A 65 -16.69 -5.28 -1.65
C MET A 65 -16.30 -6.67 -1.09
N ASN A 66 -16.03 -6.75 0.22
CA ASN A 66 -15.68 -7.98 0.93
C ASN A 66 -14.41 -8.69 0.46
N GLN A 67 -13.50 -7.96 -0.20
CA GLN A 67 -12.21 -8.48 -0.65
C GLN A 67 -11.32 -8.90 0.53
N SER A 68 -11.09 -10.20 0.71
CA SER A 68 -10.39 -10.75 1.88
C SER A 68 -8.97 -10.20 2.02
N GLN A 69 -8.28 -9.94 0.90
CA GLN A 69 -6.92 -9.42 0.90
C GLN A 69 -6.75 -8.09 1.65
N VAL A 70 -7.81 -7.31 1.84
CA VAL A 70 -7.76 -6.06 2.62
C VAL A 70 -7.57 -6.36 4.11
N LEU A 71 -8.13 -7.46 4.61
CA LEU A 71 -7.98 -7.94 5.98
C LEU A 71 -6.72 -8.81 6.15
N ASP A 72 -6.47 -9.67 5.17
CA ASP A 72 -5.39 -10.66 5.26
C ASP A 72 -4.00 -9.99 5.11
N ALA A 73 -3.91 -8.83 4.44
CA ALA A 73 -2.66 -8.10 4.29
C ALA A 73 -2.14 -7.56 5.64
N SER A 74 -0.81 -7.56 5.82
CA SER A 74 -0.19 -6.95 7.01
C SER A 74 -0.44 -5.44 7.08
N HIS A 75 -0.37 -4.76 5.93
CA HIS A 75 -0.61 -3.33 5.81
C HIS A 75 -1.45 -3.06 4.56
N VAL A 76 -2.36 -2.10 4.65
CA VAL A 76 -3.11 -1.55 3.53
C VAL A 76 -2.60 -0.13 3.28
N LEU A 77 -2.06 0.10 2.09
CA LEU A 77 -1.58 1.41 1.65
C LEU A 77 -2.69 2.10 0.85
N ILE A 78 -3.29 3.14 1.44
CA ILE A 78 -4.38 3.89 0.83
C ILE A 78 -3.81 5.17 0.23
N ILE A 79 -3.93 5.33 -1.09
CA ILE A 79 -3.49 6.54 -1.79
C ILE A 79 -4.68 7.51 -1.87
N CYS A 80 -4.50 8.68 -1.29
CA CYS A 80 -5.50 9.74 -1.22
C CYS A 80 -5.04 10.95 -2.02
N VAL A 81 -6.00 11.70 -2.57
CA VAL A 81 -5.82 13.04 -3.10
C VAL A 81 -6.55 14.04 -2.23
N GLU A 82 -6.00 15.24 -2.12
CA GLU A 82 -6.65 16.34 -1.43
C GLU A 82 -7.80 16.88 -2.30
N ARG A 83 -9.02 16.90 -1.77
CA ARG A 83 -10.22 17.36 -2.49
C ARG A 83 -10.42 18.88 -2.46
N LYS A 84 -9.82 19.55 -1.47
CA LYS A 84 -9.89 21.01 -1.30
C LYS A 84 -8.46 21.50 -1.19
N VAL A 85 -7.99 22.15 -2.25
CA VAL A 85 -6.72 22.89 -2.26
C VAL A 85 -7.00 24.31 -1.81
#